data_AF-A0A7S4H6M1-F1
#
_entry.id   AF-A0A7S4H6M1-F1
#
_cell.length_a   1.000
_cell.length_b   1.000
_cell.length_c   1.000
_cell.angle_alpha   90.00
_cell.angle_beta   90.00
_cell.angle_gamma   90.00
#
_symmetry.space_group_name_H-M   'P 1'
#
loop_
_entity.id
_entity.type
_entity.pdbx_description
1 polymer ?
#
loop_
_entity_poly.entity_id
_entity_poly.type
_entity_poly.pdbx_seq_one_letter_code
_entity_poly.pdbx_strand_id
1 'polypeptide(L)'
;MWLLDEWAERHIRNAQDSGEFENLPGQGKPLELDDDSAVPAELRSGFRLLKNAGYLPPELEARKEALTIAALLQEINSEHPDYIALNKRMALLEYRLQQAGMSTDFLHGEYHQVINGKLGPEER
;
A
#
# COMPACT_ATOMS: atom_id res chain seq x y z
N MET A 1 -1.32 -29.97 18.07
CA MET A 1 -1.86 -29.11 17.01
C MET A 1 -1.78 -29.95 15.74
N TRP A 2 -2.88 -30.60 15.33
CA TRP A 2 -2.84 -31.72 14.35
C TRP A 2 -4.03 -31.71 13.38
N LEU A 3 -5.21 -31.24 13.84
CA LEU A 3 -6.42 -31.22 13.02
C LEU A 3 -6.36 -30.20 11.87
N LEU A 4 -5.72 -29.04 12.11
CA LEU A 4 -5.57 -27.99 11.09
C LEU A 4 -4.64 -28.43 9.96
N ASP A 5 -3.54 -29.11 10.30
CA ASP A 5 -2.58 -29.60 9.32
C ASP A 5 -3.22 -30.69 8.44
N GLU A 6 -3.98 -31.61 9.03
CA GLU A 6 -4.69 -32.66 8.30
C GLU A 6 -5.76 -32.08 7.35
N TRP A 7 -6.45 -31.03 7.80
CA TRP A 7 -7.46 -30.35 6.99
C TRP A 7 -6.85 -29.58 5.82
N ALA A 8 -5.73 -28.89 6.05
CA ALA A 8 -4.97 -28.22 5.00
C ALA A 8 -4.42 -29.23 3.97
N GLU A 9 -3.82 -30.33 4.43
CA GLU A 9 -3.28 -31.39 3.56
C GLU A 9 -4.37 -32.00 2.68
N ARG A 10 -5.55 -32.29 3.25
CA ARG A 10 -6.69 -32.81 2.48
C ARG A 10 -7.16 -31.81 1.43
N HIS A 11 -7.18 -30.51 1.75
CA HIS A 11 -7.58 -29.47 0.80
C HIS A 11 -6.59 -29.34 -0.37
N ILE A 12 -5.28 -29.35 -0.07
CA ILE A 12 -4.24 -29.30 -1.09
C ILE A 12 -4.34 -30.51 -2.01
N ARG A 13 -4.55 -31.72 -1.46
CA ARG A 13 -4.64 -32.96 -2.24
C ARG A 13 -5.88 -32.97 -3.14
N ASN A 14 -7.03 -32.54 -2.63
CA ASN A 14 -8.23 -32.42 -3.44
C ASN A 14 -8.05 -31.44 -4.62
N ALA A 15 -7.35 -30.31 -4.40
CA ALA A 15 -7.04 -29.34 -5.46
C ALA A 15 -6.05 -29.89 -6.50
N GLN A 16 -5.11 -30.75 -6.08
CA GLN A 16 -4.24 -31.48 -7.00
C GLN A 16 -5.03 -32.48 -7.86
N ASP A 17 -5.90 -33.28 -7.22
CA ASP A 17 -6.70 -34.30 -7.89
C ASP A 17 -7.74 -33.70 -8.86
N SER A 18 -8.25 -32.50 -8.56
CA SER A 18 -9.16 -31.75 -9.44
C SER A 18 -8.43 -31.05 -10.60
N GLY A 19 -7.10 -31.09 -10.62
CA GLY A 19 -6.30 -30.41 -11.64
C GLY A 19 -6.28 -28.88 -11.50
N GLU A 20 -6.66 -28.32 -10.34
CA GLU A 20 -6.68 -26.87 -10.12
C GLU A 20 -5.29 -26.21 -10.20
N PHE A 21 -4.21 -27.01 -10.08
CA PHE A 21 -2.84 -26.55 -10.28
C PHE A 21 -2.34 -26.70 -11.73
N GLU A 22 -3.16 -27.23 -12.63
CA GLU A 22 -2.86 -27.33 -14.05
C GLU A 22 -3.36 -26.09 -14.82
N ASN A 23 -2.62 -25.69 -15.85
CA ASN A 23 -2.90 -24.53 -16.71
C ASN A 23 -3.05 -23.20 -15.97
N LEU A 24 -2.36 -23.05 -14.82
CA LEU A 24 -2.34 -21.79 -14.09
C LEU A 24 -1.79 -20.65 -14.97
N PRO A 25 -2.29 -19.42 -14.81
CA PRO A 25 -1.73 -18.26 -15.49
C PRO A 25 -0.22 -18.17 -15.23
N GLY A 26 0.59 -18.23 -16.29
CA GLY A 26 2.04 -18.18 -16.18
C GLY A 26 2.74 -19.53 -16.00
N GLN A 27 2.03 -20.66 -15.98
CA GLN A 27 2.64 -21.98 -15.87
C GLN A 27 3.67 -22.22 -17.00
N GLY A 28 4.89 -22.62 -16.61
CA GLY A 28 6.00 -22.88 -17.54
C GLY A 28 6.64 -21.63 -18.16
N LYS A 29 6.15 -20.43 -17.83
CA LYS A 29 6.75 -19.16 -18.28
C LYS A 29 7.74 -18.65 -17.24
N PRO A 30 8.77 -17.87 -17.66
CA PRO A 30 9.62 -17.15 -16.71
C PRO A 30 8.78 -16.28 -15.77
N LEU A 31 9.14 -16.24 -14.49
CA LEU A 31 8.48 -15.39 -13.52
C LEU A 31 8.80 -13.92 -13.83
N GLU A 32 7.77 -13.08 -13.91
CA GLU A 32 7.95 -11.63 -13.90
C GLU A 32 8.35 -11.19 -12.49
N LEU A 33 9.59 -10.73 -12.36
CA LEU A 33 10.11 -10.24 -11.09
C LEU A 33 9.71 -8.78 -10.91
N ASP A 34 9.24 -8.45 -9.71
CA ASP A 34 9.10 -7.07 -9.27
C ASP A 34 10.45 -6.34 -9.33
N ASP A 35 10.39 -5.03 -9.59
CA ASP A 35 11.56 -4.15 -9.51
C ASP A 35 11.96 -3.93 -8.05
N ASP A 36 12.85 -4.80 -7.57
CA ASP A 36 13.46 -4.73 -6.23
C ASP A 36 14.84 -4.04 -6.26
N SER A 37 15.13 -3.22 -7.28
CA SER A 37 16.44 -2.55 -7.42
C SER A 37 16.78 -1.65 -6.22
N ALA A 38 15.76 -1.06 -5.58
CA ALA A 38 15.89 -0.24 -4.38
C ALA A 38 16.00 -1.05 -3.07
N VAL A 39 15.86 -2.38 -3.11
CA VAL A 39 15.85 -3.24 -1.93
C VAL A 39 17.12 -4.11 -1.89
N PRO A 40 17.89 -4.07 -0.78
CA PRO A 40 19.03 -4.97 -0.57
C PRO A 40 18.63 -6.44 -0.74
N ALA A 41 19.50 -7.26 -1.34
CA ALA A 41 19.18 -8.63 -1.74
C ALA A 41 18.65 -9.49 -0.59
N GLU A 42 19.19 -9.27 0.61
CA GLU A 42 18.87 -9.99 1.84
C GLU A 42 17.46 -9.67 2.36
N LEU A 43 16.89 -8.53 1.96
CA LEU A 43 15.58 -8.04 2.43
C LEU A 43 14.45 -8.30 1.43
N ARG A 44 14.75 -8.61 0.16
CA ARG A 44 13.74 -8.72 -0.92
C ARG A 44 12.64 -9.72 -0.63
N SER A 45 13.00 -10.90 -0.11
CA SER A 45 12.01 -11.94 0.22
C SER A 45 11.03 -11.49 1.31
N GLY A 46 11.53 -10.80 2.33
CA GLY A 46 10.71 -10.24 3.40
C GLY A 46 9.76 -9.15 2.91
N PHE A 47 10.29 -8.19 2.14
CA PHE A 47 9.47 -7.12 1.55
C PHE A 47 8.40 -7.66 0.59
N ARG A 48 8.74 -8.67 -0.22
CA ARG A 48 7.79 -9.30 -1.15
C ARG A 48 6.68 -10.05 -0.42
N LEU A 49 7.00 -10.74 0.67
CA LEU A 49 6.00 -11.41 1.50
C LEU A 49 5.02 -10.39 2.12
N LEU A 50 5.54 -9.27 2.65
CA LEU A 50 4.72 -8.20 3.21
C LEU A 50 3.83 -7.53 2.14
N LYS A 51 4.40 -7.22 0.97
CA LYS A 51 3.67 -6.67 -0.18
C LYS A 51 2.53 -7.61 -0.62
N ASN A 52 2.81 -8.90 -0.75
CA ASN A 52 1.82 -9.90 -1.15
C ASN A 52 0.71 -10.08 -0.11
N ALA A 53 1.01 -9.87 1.17
CA ALA A 53 0.02 -9.88 2.25
C ALA A 53 -0.81 -8.58 2.33
N GLY A 54 -0.56 -7.60 1.45
CA GLY A 54 -1.22 -6.30 1.46
C GLY A 54 -0.75 -5.38 2.61
N TYR A 55 0.41 -5.66 3.20
CA TYR A 55 0.94 -4.85 4.30
C TYR A 55 1.56 -3.55 3.75
N LEU A 56 1.02 -2.41 4.19
CA LEU A 56 1.53 -1.09 3.83
C LEU A 56 2.47 -0.59 4.94
N PRO A 57 3.73 -0.23 4.63
CA PRO A 57 4.62 0.41 5.59
C PRO A 57 3.96 1.63 6.26
N PRO A 58 4.21 1.88 7.56
CA PRO A 58 3.56 2.95 8.32
C PRO A 58 3.82 4.35 7.73
N GLU A 59 4.95 4.54 7.05
CA GLU A 59 5.28 5.78 6.34
C GLU A 59 4.35 6.01 5.14
N LEU A 60 4.03 4.93 4.42
CA LEU A 60 3.11 5.00 3.28
C LEU A 60 1.65 5.16 3.74
N GLU A 61 1.27 4.56 4.87
CA GLU A 61 -0.01 4.83 5.52
C GLU A 61 -0.15 6.30 5.92
N ALA A 62 0.86 6.86 6.60
CA ALA A 62 0.89 8.27 7.00
C ALA A 62 0.82 9.21 5.79
N ARG A 63 1.52 8.87 4.70
CA ARG A 63 1.45 9.61 3.43
C ARG A 63 0.05 9.60 2.83
N LYS A 64 -0.61 8.44 2.80
CA LYS A 64 -1.99 8.30 2.30
C LYS A 64 -2.96 9.12 3.16
N GLU A 65 -2.83 9.05 4.48
CA GLU A 65 -3.65 9.84 5.40
C GLU A 65 -3.46 11.35 5.16
N ALA A 66 -2.21 11.80 5.00
CA ALA A 66 -1.90 13.20 4.74
C ALA A 66 -2.54 13.69 3.43
N LEU A 67 -2.48 12.91 2.34
CA LEU A 67 -3.16 13.26 1.08
C LEU A 67 -4.68 13.37 1.24
N THR A 68 -5.30 12.45 1.97
CA THR A 68 -6.75 12.50 2.24
C THR A 68 -7.11 13.77 3.02
N ILE A 69 -6.33 14.12 4.05
CA ILE A 69 -6.57 15.34 4.84
C ILE A 69 -6.34 16.59 3.99
N ALA A 70 -5.35 16.61 3.08
CA ALA A 70 -5.12 17.72 2.16
C ALA A 70 -6.34 17.94 1.26
N ALA A 71 -6.91 16.87 0.69
CA ALA A 71 -8.12 16.95 -0.12
C ALA A 71 -9.32 17.48 0.69
N LEU A 72 -9.54 16.97 1.90
CA LEU A 72 -10.61 17.47 2.77
C LEU A 72 -10.44 18.96 3.11
N LEU A 73 -9.21 19.40 3.43
CA LEU A 73 -8.90 20.80 3.71
C LEU A 73 -9.09 21.73 2.51
N GLN A 74 -9.09 21.20 1.28
CA GLN A 74 -9.42 21.97 0.07
C GLN A 74 -10.95 22.12 -0.11
N GLU A 75 -11.73 21.17 0.36
CA GLU A 75 -13.20 21.21 0.26
C GLU A 75 -13.85 22.05 1.35
N ILE A 76 -13.24 22.10 2.54
CA ILE A 76 -13.76 22.85 3.69
C ILE A 76 -13.10 24.23 3.83
N ASN A 77 -13.85 25.17 4.40
CA ASN A 77 -13.34 26.50 4.73
C ASN A 77 -12.87 26.60 6.19
N SER A 78 -12.22 27.72 6.52
CA SER A 78 -11.63 27.97 7.83
C SER A 78 -12.64 28.10 8.98
N GLU A 79 -13.93 28.24 8.68
CA GLU A 79 -15.00 28.30 9.68
C GLU A 79 -15.64 26.94 9.94
N HIS A 80 -15.26 25.90 9.19
CA HIS A 80 -15.73 24.55 9.42
C HIS A 80 -15.23 24.02 10.77
N PRO A 81 -16.09 23.39 11.61
CA PRO A 81 -15.70 22.89 12.93
C PRO A 81 -14.48 21.98 12.92
N ASP A 82 -14.34 21.17 11.87
CA ASP A 82 -13.27 20.20 11.73
C ASP A 82 -11.96 20.79 11.19
N TYR A 83 -11.95 22.04 10.71
CA TYR A 83 -10.78 22.65 10.07
C TYR A 83 -9.56 22.66 11.00
N ILE A 84 -9.76 23.05 12.27
CA ILE A 84 -8.69 23.11 13.27
C ILE A 84 -8.16 21.69 13.60
N ALA A 85 -9.05 20.70 13.68
CA ALA A 85 -8.67 19.32 13.99
C ALA A 85 -7.87 18.69 12.85
N LEU A 86 -8.33 18.87 11.61
CA LEU A 86 -7.68 18.38 10.40
C LEU A 86 -6.30 19.02 10.19
N ASN A 87 -6.17 20.34 10.40
CA ASN A 87 -4.87 21.01 10.33
C ASN A 87 -3.88 20.53 11.40
N LYS A 88 -4.33 20.31 12.64
CA LYS A 88 -3.47 19.73 13.69
C LYS A 88 -3.02 18.32 13.34
N ARG A 89 -3.92 17.52 12.76
CA ARG A 89 -3.61 16.16 12.33
C ARG A 89 -2.62 16.16 11.16
N MET A 90 -2.82 17.06 10.19
CA MET A 90 -1.89 17.26 9.08
C MET A 90 -0.48 17.58 9.58
N ALA A 91 -0.34 18.57 10.47
CA ALA A 91 0.96 18.97 11.03
C ALA A 91 1.67 17.80 11.76
N LEU A 92 0.92 16.94 12.46
CA LEU A 92 1.48 15.76 13.10
C LEU A 92 1.99 14.73 12.08
N LEU A 93 1.24 14.50 10.99
CA LEU A 93 1.62 13.56 9.94
C LEU A 93 2.85 14.06 9.17
N GLU A 94 2.90 15.34 8.85
CA GLU A 94 4.08 15.99 8.25
C GLU A 94 5.33 15.78 9.11
N TYR A 95 5.23 16.03 10.41
CA TYR A 95 6.34 15.81 11.33
C TYR A 95 6.79 14.34 11.35
N ARG A 96 5.86 13.39 11.37
CA ARG A 96 6.18 11.95 11.34
C ARG A 96 6.88 11.53 10.06
N LEU A 97 6.42 12.04 8.91
CA LEU A 97 7.03 11.77 7.62
C LEU A 97 8.47 12.33 7.55
N GLN A 98 8.69 13.54 8.06
CA GLN A 98 10.03 14.12 8.15
C GLN A 98 10.97 13.31 9.05
N GLN A 99 10.48 12.84 10.21
CA GLN A 99 11.26 11.97 11.10
C GLN A 99 11.62 10.62 10.43
N ALA A 100 10.76 10.12 9.56
CA ALA A 100 11.01 8.93 8.75
C ALA A 100 11.91 9.20 7.51
N GLY A 101 12.39 10.44 7.31
CA GLY A 101 13.21 10.82 6.16
C GLY A 101 12.44 10.93 4.84
N MET A 102 11.10 11.00 4.90
CA MET A 102 10.24 11.14 3.73
C MET A 102 10.08 12.62 3.37
N SER A 103 10.12 12.95 2.06
CA SER A 103 9.80 14.30 1.58
C SER A 103 8.32 14.61 1.82
N THR A 104 8.03 15.81 2.33
CA THR A 104 6.68 16.37 2.51
C THR A 104 6.29 17.35 1.40
N ASP A 105 7.12 17.50 0.37
CA ASP A 105 6.91 18.48 -0.71
C ASP A 105 5.61 18.21 -1.50
N PHE A 106 5.13 16.96 -1.48
CA PHE A 106 3.87 16.56 -2.09
C PHE A 106 2.63 17.23 -1.47
N LEU A 107 2.74 17.78 -0.25
CA LEU A 107 1.65 18.48 0.44
C LEU A 107 1.59 19.97 0.10
N HIS A 108 2.72 20.57 -0.31
CA HIS A 108 2.86 22.02 -0.45
C HIS A 108 3.19 22.47 -1.87
N GLY A 109 3.55 21.55 -2.78
CA GLY A 109 4.05 21.88 -4.11
C GLY A 109 2.98 22.09 -5.18
N GLU A 110 3.36 22.81 -6.25
CA GLU A 110 2.56 23.03 -7.47
C GLU A 110 2.10 21.73 -8.18
N TYR A 111 2.70 20.59 -7.83
CA TYR A 111 2.33 19.27 -8.34
C TYR A 111 1.10 18.64 -7.65
N HIS A 112 0.52 19.23 -6.61
CA HIS A 112 -0.66 18.70 -5.91
C HIS A 112 -1.83 18.42 -6.87
N GLN A 113 -2.07 19.33 -7.82
CA GLN A 113 -3.13 19.16 -8.83
C GLN A 113 -2.82 18.03 -9.83
N VAL A 114 -1.56 17.87 -10.22
CA VAL A 114 -1.12 16.87 -11.21
C VAL A 114 -1.10 15.45 -10.61
N ILE A 115 -0.72 15.32 -9.33
CA ILE A 115 -0.69 14.04 -8.63
C ILE A 115 -2.11 13.54 -8.31
N ASN A 116 -3.02 14.42 -7.89
CA ASN A 116 -4.44 14.06 -7.70
C ASN A 116 -5.09 13.57 -9.01
N GLY A 117 -4.70 14.14 -10.16
CA GLY A 117 -5.18 13.68 -11.47
C GLY A 117 -4.63 12.31 -11.91
N LYS A 118 -3.50 11.85 -11.36
CA LYS A 118 -2.88 10.56 -11.71
C LYS A 118 -3.12 9.43 -10.70
N LEU A 119 -3.46 9.77 -9.45
CA LEU A 119 -3.75 8.81 -8.38
C LEU A 119 -5.26 8.66 -8.10
N GLY A 120 -6.11 9.43 -8.79
CA GLY A 120 -7.55 9.16 -8.85
C GLY A 120 -7.81 7.78 -9.46
N PRO A 121 -8.88 7.08 -9.04
CA PRO A 121 -9.16 5.73 -9.50
C PRO A 121 -9.22 5.71 -11.03
N GLU A 122 -8.38 4.89 -11.67
CA GLU A 122 -8.56 4.56 -13.07
C GLU A 122 -9.96 3.96 -13.23
N GLU A 123 -10.85 4.71 -13.85
CA GLU A 123 -12.11 4.18 -14.37
C GLU A 123 -11.77 3.14 -15.44
N ARG A 124 -11.87 1.87 -15.03
CA ARG A 124 -12.23 0.64 -15.78
C ARG A 124 -11.92 0.58 -17.27
#